data_AF-A0A496VJ00-F1
#
_entry.id   AF-A0A496VJ00-F1
#
_cell.length_a   1.000
_cell.length_b   1.000
_cell.length_c   1.000
_cell.angle_alpha   90.00
_cell.angle_beta   90.00
_cell.angle_gamma   90.00
#
_symmetry.space_group_name_H-M   'P 1'
#
loop_
_entity.id
_entity.type
_entity.pdbx_description
1 polymer ?
#
loop_
_entity_poly.entity_id
_entity_poly.type
_entity_poly.pdbx_seq_one_letter_code
_entity_poly.pdbx_strand_id
1 'polypeptide(L)'
;LTNRDLIENVSAACGESEFHAGDQASYGPAVTEDVIERSMGIFLSNSKPTSVHIPFTMLCCTGNGTQGIYYAWEGALRESGDTAQVNMLINRAAKLLDVDSYLPYEGKVVLHNKAARRISVRIPFWVDRKEIRANVAGNSVVLDWLGNNLVFENIKPGDAITLTFPVKETTSKYTVNAHSDQEQVYTCTFRGSTCVDISPRDEVKTNYPMYLRDHMKKDKAPMKTKTRFVSEKKILNW
;
A
#
# COMPACT_ATOMS: atom_id res chain seq x y z
N LEU A 1 -19.93 -8.69 -7.64
CA LEU A 1 -18.84 -9.53 -8.17
C LEU A 1 -17.71 -9.53 -7.16
N THR A 2 -17.25 -10.71 -6.76
CA THR A 2 -16.03 -10.90 -5.99
C THR A 2 -14.81 -10.72 -6.91
N ASN A 3 -13.60 -10.61 -6.34
CA ASN A 3 -12.37 -10.60 -7.14
C ASN A 3 -12.22 -11.88 -7.98
N ARG A 4 -12.70 -13.03 -7.47
CA ARG A 4 -12.70 -14.30 -8.20
C ARG A 4 -13.60 -14.19 -9.44
N ASP A 5 -14.83 -13.70 -9.28
CA ASP A 5 -15.79 -13.54 -10.39
C ASP A 5 -15.22 -12.62 -11.48
N LEU A 6 -14.45 -11.60 -11.09
CA LEU A 6 -13.81 -10.69 -12.05
C LEU A 6 -12.70 -11.37 -12.86
N ILE A 7 -11.86 -12.21 -12.24
CA ILE A 7 -10.83 -12.97 -12.95
C ILE A 7 -11.47 -13.99 -13.88
N GLU A 8 -12.53 -14.66 -13.43
CA GLU A 8 -13.29 -15.63 -14.24
C GLU A 8 -13.89 -14.97 -15.48
N ASN A 9 -14.50 -13.78 -15.33
CA ASN A 9 -15.04 -13.01 -16.46
C ASN A 9 -13.97 -12.61 -17.48
N VAL A 10 -12.80 -12.17 -17.01
CA VAL A 10 -11.68 -11.77 -17.88
C VAL A 10 -11.15 -12.99 -18.63
N SER A 11 -10.99 -14.12 -17.93
CA SER A 11 -10.56 -15.38 -18.53
C SER A 11 -11.53 -15.88 -19.59
N ALA A 12 -12.83 -15.84 -19.31
CA ALA A 12 -13.86 -16.23 -20.27
C ALA A 12 -13.87 -15.33 -21.52
N ALA A 13 -13.60 -14.04 -21.35
CA ALA A 13 -13.60 -13.08 -22.44
C ALA A 13 -12.37 -13.16 -23.36
N CYS A 14 -11.24 -13.69 -22.87
CA CYS A 14 -10.04 -13.89 -23.70
C CYS A 14 -10.16 -15.05 -24.69
N GLY A 15 -11.17 -15.90 -24.54
CA GLY A 15 -11.36 -17.10 -25.35
C GLY A 15 -10.35 -18.20 -25.02
N GLU A 16 -10.58 -19.39 -25.57
CA GLU A 16 -9.62 -20.50 -25.49
C GLU A 16 -8.50 -20.27 -26.50
N SER A 17 -7.28 -20.04 -26.03
CA SER A 17 -6.09 -20.29 -26.84
C SER A 17 -5.78 -21.78 -26.79
N GLU A 18 -5.26 -22.35 -27.89
CA GLU A 18 -4.72 -23.71 -27.85
C GLU A 18 -3.77 -23.87 -26.66
N PHE A 19 -3.98 -24.93 -25.87
CA PHE A 19 -3.11 -25.22 -24.74
C PHE A 19 -1.73 -25.61 -25.27
N HIS A 20 -0.79 -24.67 -25.19
CA HIS A 20 0.61 -24.95 -25.48
C HIS A 20 1.27 -25.44 -24.19
N ALA A 21 1.56 -26.74 -24.14
CA ALA A 21 2.25 -27.37 -23.01
C ALA A 21 3.67 -26.80 -22.74
N GLY A 22 4.17 -25.92 -23.62
CA GLY A 22 5.53 -25.39 -23.58
C GLY A 22 6.58 -26.47 -23.78
N ASP A 23 7.85 -26.10 -23.67
CA ASP A 23 8.92 -27.08 -23.52
C ASP A 23 8.86 -27.69 -22.10
N GLN A 24 8.16 -28.81 -21.97
CA GLN A 24 8.00 -29.50 -20.69
C GLN A 24 9.33 -29.95 -20.08
N ALA A 25 10.37 -30.17 -20.90
CA ALA A 25 11.69 -30.51 -20.38
C ALA A 25 12.34 -29.35 -19.62
N SER A 26 12.01 -28.11 -20.01
CA SER A 26 12.54 -26.89 -19.38
C SER A 26 11.68 -26.36 -18.23
N TYR A 27 10.35 -26.52 -18.30
CA TYR A 27 9.41 -25.84 -17.38
C TYR A 27 8.49 -26.76 -16.57
N GLY A 28 8.60 -28.08 -16.74
CA GLY A 28 7.69 -29.06 -16.13
C GLY A 28 6.33 -29.12 -16.84
N PRO A 29 5.39 -29.93 -16.32
CA PRO A 29 4.07 -30.08 -16.93
C PRO A 29 3.25 -28.80 -16.75
N ALA A 30 2.59 -28.37 -17.82
CA ALA A 30 1.58 -27.32 -17.73
C ALA A 30 0.35 -27.82 -16.96
N VAL A 31 -0.21 -26.96 -16.10
CA VAL A 31 -1.31 -27.30 -15.18
C VAL A 31 -2.51 -26.39 -15.44
N THR A 32 -3.69 -26.99 -15.58
CA THR A 32 -4.97 -26.28 -15.85
C THR A 32 -5.95 -26.33 -14.67
N GLU A 33 -5.59 -27.06 -13.62
CA GLU A 33 -6.41 -27.21 -12.41
C GLU A 33 -6.38 -25.93 -11.57
N ASP A 34 -7.56 -25.48 -11.14
CA ASP A 34 -7.75 -24.36 -10.19
C ASP A 34 -6.96 -23.10 -10.58
N VAL A 35 -6.80 -22.83 -11.88
CA VAL A 35 -5.97 -21.71 -12.38
C VAL A 35 -6.49 -20.38 -11.85
N ILE A 36 -7.80 -20.20 -11.73
CA ILE A 36 -8.41 -18.97 -11.20
C ILE A 36 -8.01 -18.78 -9.73
N GLU A 37 -8.18 -19.82 -8.91
CA GLU A 37 -7.88 -19.83 -7.48
C GLU A 37 -6.38 -19.65 -7.23
N ARG A 38 -5.54 -20.33 -8.00
CA ARG A 38 -4.07 -20.20 -7.95
C ARG A 38 -3.58 -18.84 -8.45
N SER A 39 -4.35 -18.16 -9.29
CA SER A 39 -4.05 -16.80 -9.76
C SER A 39 -4.47 -15.72 -8.78
N MET A 40 -5.23 -16.04 -7.74
CA MET A 40 -5.62 -15.04 -6.74
C MET A 40 -4.40 -14.53 -5.96
N GLY A 41 -4.17 -13.22 -6.03
CA GLY A 41 -3.07 -12.56 -5.32
C GLY A 41 -1.75 -12.49 -6.10
N ILE A 42 -1.72 -12.95 -7.34
CA ILE A 42 -0.57 -12.75 -8.23
C ILE A 42 -0.44 -11.28 -8.65
N PHE A 43 0.76 -10.92 -9.09
CA PHE A 43 0.98 -9.64 -9.75
C PHE A 43 0.80 -9.83 -11.26
N LEU A 44 -0.17 -9.12 -11.81
CA LEU A 44 -0.57 -9.26 -13.22
C LEU A 44 0.45 -8.58 -14.13
N SER A 45 0.68 -9.20 -15.29
CA SER A 45 1.45 -8.59 -16.39
C SER A 45 0.48 -7.97 -17.39
N ASN A 46 0.95 -7.08 -18.26
CA ASN A 46 0.16 -6.48 -19.34
C ASN A 46 -1.12 -5.75 -18.90
N SER A 47 -1.19 -5.26 -17.66
CA SER A 47 -2.28 -4.41 -17.21
C SER A 47 -2.26 -3.06 -17.93
N LYS A 48 -3.42 -2.57 -18.35
CA LYS A 48 -3.59 -1.16 -18.68
C LYS A 48 -3.60 -0.34 -17.39
N PRO A 49 -3.36 0.98 -17.43
CA PRO A 49 -3.36 1.82 -16.22
C PRO A 49 -4.65 1.73 -15.38
N THR A 50 -5.79 1.38 -15.98
CA THR A 50 -7.10 1.34 -15.28
C THR A 50 -7.77 -0.03 -15.29
N SER A 51 -7.20 -1.03 -15.95
CA SER A 51 -7.83 -2.35 -16.08
C SER A 51 -6.85 -3.47 -16.44
N VAL A 52 -7.27 -4.71 -16.26
CA VAL A 52 -6.60 -5.89 -16.82
C VAL A 52 -7.54 -6.53 -17.83
N HIS A 53 -7.08 -6.64 -19.07
CA HIS A 53 -7.87 -7.11 -20.20
C HIS A 53 -7.46 -8.50 -20.69
N ILE A 54 -6.30 -9.00 -20.22
CA ILE A 54 -5.78 -10.34 -20.51
C ILE A 54 -5.24 -10.90 -19.19
N PRO A 55 -5.67 -12.09 -18.72
CA PRO A 55 -5.23 -12.68 -17.46
C PRO A 55 -3.87 -13.38 -17.62
N PHE A 56 -2.96 -12.77 -18.38
CA PHE A 56 -1.61 -13.27 -18.58
C PHE A 56 -0.69 -12.75 -17.47
N THR A 57 0.15 -13.62 -16.92
CA THR A 57 1.13 -13.25 -15.92
C THR A 57 2.48 -13.90 -16.20
N MET A 58 3.55 -13.14 -15.96
CA MET A 58 4.88 -13.70 -15.77
C MET A 58 5.15 -13.82 -14.26
N LEU A 59 5.59 -14.99 -13.81
CA LEU A 59 5.77 -15.27 -12.37
C LEU A 59 6.92 -14.47 -11.74
N CYS A 60 7.78 -13.81 -12.53
CA CYS A 60 8.80 -12.90 -12.02
C CYS A 60 8.20 -11.70 -11.29
N CYS A 61 7.04 -11.19 -11.72
CA CYS A 61 6.32 -10.11 -11.05
C CYS A 61 5.84 -10.56 -9.68
N THR A 62 5.30 -11.77 -9.58
CA THR A 62 4.86 -12.34 -8.30
C THR A 62 6.05 -12.59 -7.37
N GLY A 63 7.13 -13.20 -7.86
CA GLY A 63 8.32 -13.47 -7.06
C GLY A 63 9.01 -12.21 -6.52
N ASN A 64 9.13 -11.15 -7.33
CA ASN A 64 9.74 -9.89 -6.91
C ASN A 64 8.76 -8.98 -6.15
N GLY A 65 7.49 -8.96 -6.54
CA GLY A 65 6.46 -8.11 -5.96
C GLY A 65 6.19 -8.47 -4.49
N THR A 66 6.13 -9.76 -4.16
CA THR A 66 5.97 -10.20 -2.76
C THR A 66 7.15 -9.79 -1.89
N GLN A 67 8.38 -9.92 -2.39
CA GLN A 67 9.58 -9.45 -1.71
C GLN A 67 9.58 -7.94 -1.52
N GLY A 68 9.22 -7.18 -2.56
CA GLY A 68 9.10 -5.73 -2.49
C GLY A 68 8.09 -5.26 -1.45
N ILE A 69 6.93 -5.91 -1.36
CA ILE A 69 5.94 -5.64 -0.31
C ILE A 69 6.53 -5.93 1.07
N TYR A 70 7.23 -7.06 1.24
CA TYR A 70 7.88 -7.38 2.51
C TYR A 70 8.92 -6.30 2.90
N TYR A 71 9.73 -5.81 1.96
CA TYR A 71 10.71 -4.75 2.23
C TYR A 71 10.06 -3.44 2.62
N ALA A 72 8.96 -3.07 1.96
CA ALA A 72 8.20 -1.90 2.34
C ALA A 72 7.58 -2.05 3.74
N TRP A 73 7.02 -3.21 4.05
CA TRP A 73 6.43 -3.52 5.35
C TRP A 73 7.44 -3.59 6.50
N GLU A 74 8.61 -4.19 6.26
CA GLU A 74 9.72 -4.23 7.22
C GLU A 74 10.30 -2.84 7.44
N GLY A 75 10.57 -2.12 6.34
CA GLY A 75 11.17 -0.79 6.37
C GLY A 75 10.23 0.30 6.91
N ALA A 76 8.92 0.07 6.96
CA ALA A 76 7.94 1.03 7.45
C ALA A 76 8.17 1.44 8.92
N LEU A 77 8.68 0.53 9.75
CA LEU A 77 9.01 0.75 11.15
C LEU A 77 10.27 -0.02 11.53
N ARG A 78 11.31 0.68 11.96
CA ARG A 78 12.57 0.08 12.40
C ARG A 78 12.82 0.37 13.87
N GLU A 79 13.28 -0.66 14.57
CA GLU A 79 13.61 -0.60 15.99
C GLU A 79 15.09 -0.96 16.18
N SER A 80 15.76 -0.17 17.03
CA SER A 80 17.16 -0.35 17.41
C SER A 80 17.38 0.13 18.84
N GLY A 81 17.88 -0.75 19.70
CA GLY A 81 18.03 -0.45 21.13
C GLY A 81 16.68 -0.08 21.77
N ASP A 82 16.60 1.12 22.33
CA ASP A 82 15.41 1.72 22.93
C ASP A 82 14.72 2.75 22.02
N THR A 83 15.03 2.73 20.72
CA THR A 83 14.52 3.68 19.73
C THR A 83 13.64 3.03 18.67
N ALA A 84 12.63 3.76 18.22
CA ALA A 84 11.76 3.37 17.11
C ALA A 84 11.71 4.48 16.05
N GLN A 85 11.86 4.12 14.79
CA GLN A 85 11.78 5.01 13.64
C GLN A 85 10.64 4.57 12.71
N VAL A 86 9.61 5.39 12.60
CA VAL A 86 8.50 5.24 11.65
C VAL A 86 8.89 5.91 10.34
N ASN A 87 9.11 5.12 9.29
CA ASN A 87 9.46 5.62 7.97
C ASN A 87 8.25 5.78 7.05
N MET A 88 7.19 5.00 7.26
CA MET A 88 5.96 5.06 6.47
C MET A 88 4.75 5.09 7.40
N LEU A 89 3.79 5.94 7.09
CA LEU A 89 2.55 6.08 7.86
C LEU A 89 1.53 5.00 7.45
N ILE A 90 1.88 3.73 7.69
CA ILE A 90 1.02 2.56 7.46
C ILE A 90 0.88 1.75 8.76
N ASN A 91 -0.19 0.97 8.88
CA ASN A 91 -0.41 0.13 10.06
C ASN A 91 0.73 -0.87 10.24
N ARG A 92 1.37 -0.88 11.41
CA ARG A 92 2.49 -1.77 11.70
C ARG A 92 2.63 -2.03 13.20
N ALA A 93 2.66 -3.29 13.60
CA ALA A 93 2.95 -3.68 14.98
C ALA A 93 4.38 -4.18 15.15
N ALA A 94 5.12 -3.66 16.11
CA ALA A 94 6.49 -4.08 16.39
C ALA A 94 6.73 -4.27 17.90
N LYS A 95 7.98 -4.50 18.31
CA LYS A 95 8.29 -4.89 19.70
C LYS A 95 8.18 -3.70 20.65
N LEU A 96 8.64 -2.54 20.23
CA LEU A 96 8.66 -1.29 20.99
C LEU A 96 7.50 -0.35 20.66
N LEU A 97 6.96 -0.41 19.44
CA LEU A 97 5.95 0.54 18.97
C LEU A 97 4.91 -0.11 18.06
N ASP A 98 3.64 0.23 18.25
CA ASP A 98 2.59 -0.01 17.25
C ASP A 98 2.18 1.29 16.57
N VAL A 99 1.91 1.22 15.28
CA VAL A 99 1.48 2.32 14.43
C VAL A 99 0.08 2.04 13.90
N ASP A 100 -0.84 2.95 14.18
CA ASP A 100 -2.21 2.99 13.66
C ASP A 100 -2.33 4.19 12.73
N SER A 101 -2.25 3.97 11.43
CA SER A 101 -2.51 4.97 10.41
C SER A 101 -3.95 4.91 9.94
N TYR A 102 -4.60 6.07 9.92
CA TYR A 102 -5.97 6.25 9.43
C TYR A 102 -5.98 6.75 7.98
N LEU A 103 -4.81 6.86 7.36
CA LEU A 103 -4.69 7.27 5.97
C LEU A 103 -5.30 6.21 5.02
N PRO A 104 -5.87 6.63 3.88
CA PRO A 104 -6.05 8.01 3.41
C PRO A 104 -7.36 8.69 3.89
N TYR A 105 -8.13 8.04 4.77
CA TYR A 105 -9.43 8.54 5.22
C TYR A 105 -9.28 9.77 6.09
N GLU A 106 -8.43 9.67 7.12
CA GLU A 106 -8.16 10.72 8.09
C GLU A 106 -6.65 10.96 8.18
N GLY A 107 -6.24 12.21 8.28
CA GLY A 107 -4.83 12.54 8.58
C GLY A 107 -4.59 12.39 10.06
N LYS A 108 -4.65 11.14 10.52
CA LYS A 108 -4.46 10.73 11.89
C LYS A 108 -3.54 9.52 11.93
N VAL A 109 -2.53 9.60 12.79
CA VAL A 109 -1.65 8.47 13.09
C VAL A 109 -1.52 8.38 14.61
N VAL A 110 -1.77 7.20 15.17
CA VAL A 110 -1.59 6.93 16.61
C VAL A 110 -0.43 5.95 16.78
N LEU A 111 0.53 6.33 17.60
CA LEU A 111 1.68 5.52 17.96
C LEU A 111 1.48 5.04 19.39
N HIS A 112 1.30 3.74 19.58
CA HIS A 112 1.15 3.14 20.90
C HIS A 112 2.51 2.65 21.38
N ASN A 113 3.11 3.39 22.31
CA ASN A 113 4.44 3.08 22.80
C ASN A 113 4.39 1.91 23.78
N LYS A 114 5.10 0.83 23.44
CA LYS A 114 5.28 -0.30 24.36
C LYS A 114 6.50 -0.10 25.25
N ALA A 115 7.60 0.40 24.68
CA ALA A 115 8.86 0.52 25.41
C ALA A 115 9.91 1.47 24.80
N ALA A 116 9.66 2.12 23.66
CA ALA A 116 10.63 3.04 23.07
C ALA A 116 10.80 4.30 23.94
N ARG A 117 12.05 4.73 24.17
CA ARG A 117 12.39 5.99 24.85
C ARG A 117 12.46 7.16 23.87
N ARG A 118 12.84 6.89 22.62
CA ARG A 118 12.86 7.86 21.52
C ARG A 118 12.11 7.32 20.33
N ILE A 119 11.19 8.12 19.81
CA ILE A 119 10.41 7.80 18.60
C ILE A 119 10.67 8.90 17.57
N SER A 120 11.05 8.51 16.36
CA SER A 120 11.13 9.43 15.22
C SER A 120 10.11 9.04 14.14
N VAL A 121 9.49 10.04 13.53
CA VAL A 121 8.41 9.82 12.54
C VAL A 121 8.71 10.65 11.31
N ARG A 122 9.00 9.97 10.19
CA ARG A 122 9.19 10.61 8.90
C ARG A 122 7.86 11.15 8.38
N ILE A 123 7.79 12.45 8.16
CA ILE A 123 6.58 13.10 7.68
C ILE A 123 6.58 13.17 6.14
N PRO A 124 5.53 12.68 5.45
CA PRO A 124 5.44 12.80 3.99
C PRO A 124 5.50 14.25 3.52
N PHE A 125 6.16 14.50 2.38
CA PHE A 125 6.42 15.85 1.86
C PHE A 125 5.15 16.68 1.60
N TRP A 126 4.03 16.02 1.32
CA TRP A 126 2.75 16.68 1.02
C TRP A 126 2.04 17.22 2.27
N VAL A 127 2.51 16.84 3.48
CA VAL A 127 1.97 17.35 4.74
C VAL A 127 2.67 18.67 5.08
N ASP A 128 1.90 19.76 5.19
CA ASP A 128 2.44 21.02 5.68
C ASP A 128 2.76 20.91 7.17
N ARG A 129 4.02 21.13 7.53
CA ARG A 129 4.50 21.09 8.92
C ARG A 129 3.71 22.01 9.85
N LYS A 130 3.21 23.14 9.34
CA LYS A 130 2.43 24.12 10.11
C LYS A 130 1.03 23.61 10.46
N GLU A 131 0.52 22.63 9.73
CA GLU A 131 -0.80 22.04 9.94
C GLU A 131 -0.74 20.79 10.83
N ILE A 132 0.46 20.31 11.17
CA ILE A 132 0.62 19.14 12.05
C ILE A 132 0.35 19.54 13.49
N ARG A 133 -0.39 18.70 14.20
CA ARG A 133 -0.53 18.73 15.64
C ARG A 133 -0.12 17.38 16.21
N ALA A 134 0.51 17.39 17.38
CA ALA A 134 0.80 16.18 18.13
C ALA A 134 0.26 16.30 19.55
N ASN A 135 -0.20 15.17 20.05
CA ASN A 135 -0.63 14.99 21.41
C ASN A 135 0.10 13.78 21.99
N VAL A 136 0.71 13.93 23.17
CA VAL A 136 1.39 12.86 23.91
C VAL A 136 0.64 12.65 25.22
N ALA A 137 0.11 11.44 25.41
CA ALA A 137 -0.65 11.07 26.60
C ALA A 137 -1.75 12.08 26.99
N GLY A 138 -2.48 12.62 26.02
CA GLY A 138 -3.56 13.59 26.23
C GLY A 138 -3.12 15.05 26.18
N ASN A 139 -1.83 15.35 26.18
CA ASN A 139 -1.32 16.73 26.22
C ASN A 139 -0.77 17.18 24.85
N SER A 140 -1.17 18.37 24.40
CA SER A 140 -0.58 18.99 23.21
C SER A 140 0.89 19.31 23.45
N VAL A 141 1.75 19.01 22.48
CA VAL A 141 3.20 19.24 22.58
C VAL A 141 3.71 20.15 21.47
N VAL A 142 4.82 20.83 21.74
CA VAL A 142 5.61 21.52 20.70
C VAL A 142 6.34 20.46 19.86
N LEU A 143 6.40 20.69 18.55
CA LEU A 143 6.98 19.73 17.61
C LEU A 143 8.47 19.98 17.43
N ASP A 144 9.28 19.00 17.83
CA ASP A 144 10.72 18.98 17.57
C ASP A 144 11.03 18.21 16.28
N TRP A 145 12.00 18.72 15.52
CA TRP A 145 12.33 18.21 14.19
C TRP A 145 13.81 17.86 14.06
N LEU A 146 14.08 16.73 13.41
CA LEU A 146 15.39 16.39 12.87
C LEU A 146 15.26 16.07 11.38
N GLY A 147 15.70 17.00 10.53
CA GLY A 147 15.49 16.94 9.09
C GLY A 147 13.99 16.93 8.77
N ASN A 148 13.49 15.82 8.23
CA ASN A 148 12.06 15.62 7.92
C ASN A 148 11.35 14.63 8.84
N ASN A 149 11.92 14.42 10.04
CA ASN A 149 11.32 13.59 11.06
C ASN A 149 10.87 14.45 12.24
N LEU A 150 9.67 14.19 12.74
CA LEU A 150 9.31 14.57 14.11
C LEU A 150 10.07 13.69 15.08
N VAL A 151 10.54 14.26 16.17
CA VAL A 151 11.27 13.53 17.22
C VAL A 151 10.54 13.70 18.55
N PHE A 152 10.30 12.58 19.21
CA PHE A 152 9.70 12.50 20.53
C PHE A 152 10.69 11.80 21.46
N GLU A 153 11.07 12.47 22.54
CA GLU A 153 12.04 11.96 23.52
C GLU A 153 11.39 11.72 24.89
N ASN A 154 12.03 10.87 25.69
CA ASN A 154 11.60 10.53 27.06
C ASN A 154 10.16 10.02 27.14
N ILE A 155 9.69 9.34 26.09
CA ILE A 155 8.35 8.75 26.03
C ILE A 155 8.30 7.52 26.92
N LYS A 156 7.26 7.40 27.73
CA LYS A 156 7.12 6.31 28.70
C LYS A 156 6.41 5.12 28.07
N PRO A 157 6.73 3.88 28.51
CA PRO A 157 5.92 2.71 28.21
C PRO A 157 4.43 2.99 28.50
N GLY A 158 3.55 2.68 27.55
CA GLY A 158 2.11 2.90 27.66
C GLY A 158 1.63 4.25 27.12
N ASP A 159 2.50 5.23 26.87
CA ASP A 159 2.10 6.50 26.26
C ASP A 159 1.61 6.30 24.83
N ALA A 160 0.58 7.06 24.47
CA ALA A 160 0.11 7.17 23.09
C ALA A 160 0.48 8.54 22.52
N ILE A 161 1.08 8.53 21.33
CA ILE A 161 1.34 9.74 20.53
C ILE A 161 0.31 9.79 19.41
N THR A 162 -0.53 10.83 19.38
CA THR A 162 -1.46 11.06 18.28
C THR A 162 -0.99 12.23 17.43
N LEU A 163 -0.73 11.97 16.16
CA LEU A 163 -0.45 12.97 15.14
C LEU A 163 -1.73 13.25 14.37
N THR A 164 -2.04 14.52 14.12
CA THR A 164 -3.12 14.94 13.23
C THR A 164 -2.66 15.99 12.24
N PHE A 165 -3.21 15.93 11.02
CA PHE A 165 -2.93 16.84 9.91
C PHE A 165 -4.06 16.70 8.86
N PRO A 166 -4.26 17.69 7.97
CA PRO A 166 -5.23 17.57 6.89
C PRO A 166 -4.74 16.61 5.79
N VAL A 167 -5.65 15.80 5.24
CA VAL A 167 -5.40 15.00 4.03
C VAL A 167 -6.06 15.71 2.86
N LYS A 168 -5.25 16.39 2.06
CA LYS A 168 -5.72 17.15 0.90
C LYS A 168 -5.96 16.19 -0.27
N GLU A 169 -6.99 16.49 -1.05
CA GLU A 169 -7.18 15.90 -2.36
C GLU A 169 -6.39 16.70 -3.40
N THR A 170 -5.63 16.01 -4.24
CA THR A 170 -4.86 16.62 -5.33
C THR A 170 -5.03 15.82 -6.61
N THR A 171 -4.81 16.48 -7.73
CA THR A 171 -4.88 15.85 -9.05
C THR A 171 -3.54 15.98 -9.74
N SER A 172 -3.11 14.93 -10.43
CA SER A 172 -1.90 14.95 -11.26
C SER A 172 -2.13 14.22 -12.58
N LYS A 173 -1.53 14.71 -13.65
CA LYS A 173 -1.64 14.12 -14.99
C LYS A 173 -0.36 13.35 -15.32
N TYR A 174 -0.52 12.18 -15.92
CA TYR A 174 0.57 11.31 -16.36
C TYR A 174 0.32 10.85 -17.79
N THR A 175 1.34 10.91 -18.64
CA THR A 175 1.27 10.43 -20.02
C THR A 175 1.88 9.03 -20.10
N VAL A 176 1.11 8.07 -20.61
CA VAL A 176 1.55 6.70 -20.88
C VAL A 176 1.79 6.55 -22.38
N ASN A 177 2.81 5.78 -22.76
CA ASN A 177 3.26 5.59 -24.15
C ASN A 177 3.54 6.91 -24.89
N ALA A 178 4.16 7.86 -24.19
CA ALA A 178 4.47 9.17 -24.76
C ALA A 178 5.24 9.04 -26.08
N HIS A 179 4.88 9.87 -27.06
CA HIS A 179 5.46 9.90 -28.41
C HIS A 179 5.20 8.63 -29.25
N SER A 180 4.12 7.91 -28.99
CA SER A 180 3.63 6.80 -29.82
C SER A 180 2.20 7.03 -30.30
N ASP A 181 1.73 6.18 -31.20
CA ASP A 181 0.33 6.11 -31.64
C ASP A 181 -0.65 5.68 -30.52
N GLN A 182 -0.13 5.14 -29.42
CA GLN A 182 -0.88 4.70 -28.24
C GLN A 182 -0.75 5.66 -27.05
N GLU A 183 -0.31 6.91 -27.28
CA GLU A 183 -0.17 7.93 -26.25
C GLU A 183 -1.52 8.22 -25.58
N GLN A 184 -1.55 8.13 -24.24
CA GLN A 184 -2.75 8.44 -23.46
C GLN A 184 -2.37 9.20 -22.20
N VAL A 185 -3.07 10.33 -21.98
CA VAL A 185 -2.99 11.07 -20.71
C VAL A 185 -4.01 10.51 -19.72
N TYR A 186 -3.55 10.19 -18.53
CA TYR A 186 -4.37 9.83 -17.38
C TYR A 186 -4.34 10.93 -16.33
N THR A 187 -5.49 11.21 -15.74
CA THR A 187 -5.64 12.12 -14.61
C THR A 187 -5.91 11.30 -13.36
N CYS A 188 -4.98 11.35 -12.40
CA CYS A 188 -5.07 10.62 -11.14
C CYS A 188 -5.47 11.59 -10.02
N THR A 189 -6.47 11.21 -9.23
CA THR A 189 -6.88 11.92 -8.02
C THR A 189 -6.27 11.21 -6.81
N PHE A 190 -5.56 11.96 -5.97
CA PHE A 190 -4.88 11.47 -4.79
C PHE A 190 -5.48 12.06 -3.52
N ARG A 191 -5.61 11.23 -2.48
CA ARG A 191 -5.73 11.69 -1.08
C ARG A 191 -4.40 11.39 -0.38
N GLY A 192 -3.63 12.44 -0.09
CA GLY A 192 -2.24 12.30 0.33
C GLY A 192 -1.42 11.54 -0.71
N SER A 193 -0.85 10.38 -0.34
CA SER A 193 -0.10 9.51 -1.28
C SER A 193 -0.95 8.42 -1.95
N THR A 194 -2.25 8.33 -1.67
CA THR A 194 -3.09 7.26 -2.21
C THR A 194 -3.86 7.74 -3.43
N CYS A 195 -3.61 7.14 -4.60
CA CYS A 195 -4.47 7.32 -5.77
C CYS A 195 -5.83 6.66 -5.50
N VAL A 196 -6.87 7.49 -5.39
CA VAL A 196 -8.25 7.08 -5.09
C VAL A 196 -9.13 7.05 -6.34
N ASP A 197 -8.68 7.69 -7.43
CA ASP A 197 -9.39 7.70 -8.71
C ASP A 197 -8.42 7.93 -9.87
N ILE A 198 -8.82 7.46 -11.05
CA ILE A 198 -8.05 7.62 -12.29
C ILE A 198 -9.01 7.70 -13.48
N SER A 199 -8.77 8.64 -14.38
CA SER A 199 -9.52 8.83 -15.63
C SER A 199 -8.58 8.98 -16.84
N PRO A 200 -8.99 8.60 -18.05
CA PRO A 200 -10.25 7.91 -18.37
C PRO A 200 -10.27 6.47 -17.83
N ARG A 201 -11.47 5.98 -17.52
CA ARG A 201 -11.69 4.58 -17.11
C ARG A 201 -11.86 3.70 -18.34
N ASP A 202 -11.52 2.42 -18.17
CA ASP A 202 -11.87 1.40 -19.14
C ASP A 202 -13.30 0.92 -18.86
N GLU A 203 -14.20 1.14 -19.80
CA GLU A 203 -15.63 0.82 -19.69
C GLU A 203 -15.98 -0.58 -20.21
N VAL A 204 -14.98 -1.34 -20.69
CA VAL A 204 -15.18 -2.71 -21.17
C VAL A 204 -15.52 -3.63 -19.99
N LYS A 205 -16.79 -4.09 -19.95
CA LYS A 205 -17.36 -4.88 -18.82
C LYS A 205 -16.66 -6.20 -18.54
N THR A 206 -15.96 -6.75 -19.52
CA THR A 206 -15.22 -8.01 -19.40
C THR A 206 -13.81 -7.83 -18.84
N ASN A 207 -13.32 -6.59 -18.73
CA ASN A 207 -12.00 -6.32 -18.18
C ASN A 207 -12.07 -6.24 -16.64
N TYR A 208 -10.99 -6.60 -15.97
CA TYR A 208 -10.85 -6.42 -14.52
C TYR A 208 -10.64 -4.92 -14.24
N PRO A 209 -11.57 -4.21 -13.59
CA PRO A 209 -11.39 -2.80 -13.30
C PRO A 209 -10.40 -2.58 -12.15
N MET A 210 -9.51 -1.61 -12.28
CA MET A 210 -8.59 -1.18 -11.23
C MET A 210 -9.00 0.17 -10.63
N TYR A 211 -8.40 0.52 -9.49
CA TYR A 211 -8.63 1.80 -8.79
C TYR A 211 -10.12 2.05 -8.47
N LEU A 212 -10.87 0.99 -8.13
CA LEU A 212 -12.22 1.07 -7.56
C LEU A 212 -12.13 1.42 -6.07
N ARG A 213 -11.78 2.67 -5.78
CA ARG A 213 -11.39 3.13 -4.43
C ARG A 213 -12.27 4.26 -3.90
N ASP A 214 -13.49 4.43 -4.39
CA ASP A 214 -14.43 5.45 -3.89
C ASP A 214 -14.69 5.35 -2.40
N HIS A 215 -14.65 4.14 -1.84
CA HIS A 215 -14.75 3.93 -0.40
C HIS A 215 -13.66 4.68 0.39
N MET A 216 -12.46 4.87 -0.19
CA MET A 216 -11.34 5.62 0.41
C MET A 216 -11.51 7.15 0.33
N LYS A 217 -12.53 7.65 -0.37
CA LYS A 217 -12.88 9.08 -0.40
C LYS A 217 -13.71 9.52 0.82
N LYS A 218 -14.07 8.58 1.71
CA LYS A 218 -14.80 8.86 2.96
C LYS A 218 -13.87 9.46 4.01
N ASP A 219 -14.42 10.26 4.92
CA ASP A 219 -13.64 10.98 5.94
C ASP A 219 -13.47 10.23 7.27
N LYS A 220 -13.97 8.99 7.36
CA LYS A 220 -13.81 8.15 8.55
C LYS A 220 -13.19 6.82 8.19
N ALA A 221 -12.07 6.50 8.85
CA ALA A 221 -11.39 5.24 8.62
C ALA A 221 -12.27 4.07 9.11
N PRO A 222 -12.50 3.04 8.27
CA PRO A 222 -13.18 1.84 8.72
C PRO A 222 -12.30 1.09 9.72
N MET A 223 -12.87 0.77 10.89
CA MET A 223 -12.16 0.10 11.98
C MET A 223 -12.46 -1.40 12.00
N LYS A 224 -11.44 -2.21 12.31
CA LYS A 224 -11.59 -3.66 12.50
C LYS A 224 -10.64 -4.18 13.56
N THR A 225 -11.14 -5.02 14.45
CA THR A 225 -10.31 -5.74 15.43
C THR A 225 -9.61 -6.91 14.76
N LYS A 226 -8.29 -7.00 14.95
CA LYS A 226 -7.43 -8.06 14.39
C LYS A 226 -6.29 -8.40 15.36
N THR A 227 -5.95 -9.68 15.43
CA THR A 227 -4.65 -10.10 15.97
C THR A 227 -3.56 -9.57 15.08
N ARG A 228 -2.63 -8.79 15.65
CA ARG A 228 -1.54 -8.16 14.90
C ARG A 228 -0.33 -9.08 14.86
N PHE A 229 0.34 -9.11 13.71
CA PHE A 229 1.58 -9.86 13.53
C PHE A 229 2.79 -9.01 13.92
N VAL A 230 3.61 -9.54 14.83
CA VAL A 230 4.92 -8.99 15.19
C VAL A 230 5.95 -10.03 14.78
N SER A 231 6.87 -9.68 13.89
CA SER A 231 7.90 -10.62 13.47
C SER A 231 8.89 -10.89 14.61
N GLU A 232 9.15 -12.16 14.88
CA GLU A 232 10.16 -12.57 15.86
C GLU A 232 11.58 -12.27 15.36
N LYS A 233 11.79 -12.42 14.05
CA LYS A 233 13.07 -12.30 13.35
C LYS A 233 13.02 -11.21 12.28
N LYS A 234 14.12 -10.49 12.12
CA LYS A 234 14.36 -9.69 10.91
C LYS A 234 14.98 -10.64 9.88
N ILE A 235 14.32 -10.83 8.74
CA ILE A 235 14.80 -11.75 7.68
C ILE A 235 16.00 -11.14 6.94
N LEU A 236 16.05 -9.81 6.84
CA LEU A 236 17.14 -9.08 6.20
C LEU A 236 17.89 -8.22 7.22
N ASN A 237 19.22 -8.25 7.15
CA ASN A 237 20.10 -7.27 7.76
C ASN A 237 20.52 -6.28 6.67
N TRP A 238 19.84 -5.13 6.66
CA TRP A 238 20.19 -3.97 5.83
C TRP A 238 21.31 -3.16 6.46
#